data_AF-A0A5S9M6H6-F1
#
_entry.id   AF-A0A5S9M6H6-F1
#
_cell.length_a   1.000
_cell.length_b   1.000
_cell.length_c   1.000
_cell.angle_alpha   90.00
_cell.angle_beta   90.00
_cell.angle_gamma   90.00
#
_symmetry.space_group_name_H-M   'P 1'
#
loop_
_entity.id
_entity.type
_entity.pdbx_description
1 polymer ?
#
loop_
_entity_poly.entity_id
_entity_poly.type
_entity_poly.pdbx_seq_one_letter_code
_entity_poly.pdbx_strand_id
1 'polypeptide(L)'
;MNEADVYKLRQEAGIVPVYKMVDTCAAEFESETPYFYSTYEDENESERTDKKSVIVLGSGPIRIGQGVEFDYATVHSVWAIKQAGYEAIIINNNPETVSTDFSISDKLYFEPLTVEDVMHIIDLEQPEGVVVQFGGQTAINLADELSNRGVKILGTSLEDLDRAENRDKFEQTLETLGVPQPKGKKTATSVLEAVAIANQIGYPVLVRPSYVLGGRAMEIVYQETELLHYMENAVKVNPQHPVLIDKYLTGKEIEVDAVSDGETVVIPGIMEHIERAGVHSGDSIAVYPPQTLSEDIKAKIAEYTIKLAKGLNIIGLLNIQFVLSKGEVYVLEVNPRSSRTVPFLSKITGIPMANLATKSHLGDKLKNYGYEEGLHTEQEGVYVKVPVFSFAKLRRVDITLGPEMKSTGEVMGKDVTIEKAPI
;
A
#
# COMPACT_ATOMS: atom_id res chain seq x y z
N MET A 1 -15.82 -8.76 -28.80
CA MET A 1 -15.98 -7.46 -28.15
C MET A 1 -15.37 -7.61 -26.77
N ASN A 2 -14.24 -6.95 -26.53
CA ASN A 2 -13.66 -6.84 -25.18
C ASN A 2 -14.37 -5.70 -24.43
N GLU A 3 -14.01 -5.49 -23.16
CA GLU A 3 -14.60 -4.43 -22.33
C GLU A 3 -14.43 -3.03 -22.95
N ALA A 4 -13.25 -2.72 -23.50
CA ALA A 4 -12.97 -1.44 -24.13
C ALA A 4 -13.83 -1.18 -25.37
N ASP A 5 -14.13 -2.23 -26.16
CA ASP A 5 -15.03 -2.14 -27.30
C ASP A 5 -16.47 -1.80 -26.87
N VAL A 6 -16.95 -2.37 -25.75
CA VAL A 6 -18.28 -2.09 -25.20
C VAL A 6 -18.36 -0.66 -24.67
N TYR A 7 -17.35 -0.23 -23.91
CA TYR A 7 -17.23 1.15 -23.42
C TYR A 7 -17.28 2.15 -24.59
N LYS A 8 -16.48 1.91 -25.65
CA LYS A 8 -16.48 2.79 -26.83
C LYS A 8 -17.83 2.82 -27.54
N LEU A 9 -18.49 1.67 -27.71
CA LEU A 9 -19.82 1.59 -28.32
C LEU A 9 -20.86 2.41 -27.54
N ARG A 10 -20.82 2.34 -26.21
CA ARG A 10 -21.69 3.13 -25.33
C ARG A 10 -21.45 4.62 -25.47
N GLN A 11 -20.18 5.04 -25.44
CA GLN A 11 -19.80 6.44 -25.64
C GLN A 11 -20.26 6.98 -27.01
N GLU A 12 -20.07 6.21 -28.09
CA GLU A 12 -20.51 6.57 -29.45
C GLU A 12 -22.05 6.65 -29.57
N ALA A 13 -22.77 5.83 -28.82
CA ALA A 13 -24.23 5.84 -28.77
C ALA A 13 -24.81 6.89 -27.81
N GLY A 14 -23.97 7.62 -27.05
CA GLY A 14 -24.40 8.54 -26.00
C GLY A 14 -25.07 7.84 -24.81
N ILE A 15 -24.80 6.55 -24.60
CA ILE A 15 -25.34 5.76 -23.48
C ILE A 15 -24.35 5.87 -22.33
N VAL A 16 -24.48 6.93 -21.55
CA VAL A 16 -23.63 7.23 -20.38
C VAL A 16 -24.46 7.24 -19.11
N PRO A 17 -23.90 6.89 -17.94
CA PRO A 17 -24.62 7.08 -16.70
C PRO A 17 -24.77 8.57 -16.39
N VAL A 18 -25.79 8.89 -15.62
CA VAL A 18 -25.96 10.15 -14.91
C VAL A 18 -25.72 9.92 -13.43
N TYR A 19 -25.41 10.98 -12.69
CA TYR A 19 -25.21 10.92 -11.25
C TYR A 19 -26.37 11.59 -10.53
N LYS A 20 -26.95 10.86 -9.58
CA LYS A 20 -28.03 11.33 -8.71
C LYS A 20 -27.52 11.58 -7.31
N MET A 21 -28.09 12.57 -6.64
CA MET A 21 -27.70 13.01 -5.31
C MET A 21 -28.51 12.27 -4.25
N VAL A 22 -27.84 11.88 -3.16
CA VAL A 22 -28.51 11.37 -1.96
C VAL A 22 -28.96 12.55 -1.11
N ASP A 23 -30.28 12.75 -0.99
CA ASP A 23 -30.89 13.94 -0.36
C ASP A 23 -31.72 13.66 0.90
N THR A 24 -31.89 12.39 1.27
CA THR A 24 -32.74 11.89 2.36
C THR A 24 -34.26 12.15 2.23
N CYS A 25 -34.70 12.85 1.18
CA CYS A 25 -36.07 13.35 1.03
C CYS A 25 -36.70 13.06 -0.35
N ALA A 26 -36.05 12.27 -1.21
CA ALA A 26 -36.56 11.85 -2.51
C ALA A 26 -36.99 13.04 -3.39
N ALA A 27 -36.09 14.02 -3.50
CA ALA A 27 -36.21 15.27 -4.23
C ALA A 27 -37.37 16.18 -3.79
N GLU A 28 -37.92 16.00 -2.58
CA GLU A 28 -38.89 16.94 -2.01
C GLU A 28 -38.27 18.32 -1.77
N PHE A 29 -36.98 18.35 -1.42
CA PHE A 29 -36.20 19.56 -1.17
C PHE A 29 -34.86 19.51 -1.93
N GLU A 30 -34.36 20.68 -2.30
CA GLU A 30 -33.02 20.81 -2.88
C GLU A 30 -31.96 20.46 -1.82
N SER A 31 -31.06 19.53 -2.16
CA SER A 31 -29.95 19.11 -1.31
C SER A 31 -28.66 19.76 -1.80
N GLU A 32 -27.86 20.24 -0.86
CA GLU A 32 -26.49 20.72 -1.13
C GLU A 32 -25.43 19.67 -0.74
N THR A 33 -25.86 18.44 -0.40
CA THR A 33 -24.98 17.38 0.06
C THR A 33 -24.29 16.74 -1.15
N PRO A 34 -22.97 16.85 -1.33
CA PRO A 34 -22.31 16.42 -2.56
C PRO A 34 -22.04 14.92 -2.55
N TYR A 35 -23.09 14.12 -2.41
CA TYR A 35 -23.07 12.67 -2.26
C TYR A 35 -23.82 12.02 -3.42
N PHE A 36 -23.08 11.38 -4.33
CA PHE A 36 -23.57 10.93 -5.63
C PHE A 36 -23.47 9.41 -5.82
N TYR A 37 -24.38 8.87 -6.64
CA TYR A 37 -24.32 7.51 -7.18
C TYR A 37 -24.73 7.51 -8.65
N SER A 38 -24.23 6.56 -9.43
CA SER A 38 -24.51 6.44 -10.86
C SER A 38 -25.81 5.68 -11.15
N THR A 39 -26.48 6.07 -12.24
CA THR A 39 -27.66 5.37 -12.77
C THR A 39 -27.81 5.67 -14.27
N TYR A 40 -28.60 4.87 -14.99
CA TYR A 40 -28.97 5.13 -16.39
C TYR A 40 -30.36 5.76 -16.44
N GLU A 41 -30.42 7.04 -16.12
CA GLU A 41 -31.61 7.89 -16.21
C GLU A 41 -31.28 9.16 -17.02
N ASP A 42 -32.21 10.10 -17.10
CA ASP A 42 -32.12 11.22 -18.03
C ASP A 42 -31.32 12.43 -17.49
N GLU A 43 -31.41 12.74 -16.19
CA GLU A 43 -30.86 13.97 -15.61
C GLU A 43 -29.63 13.70 -14.73
N ASN A 44 -28.55 14.44 -14.98
CA ASN A 44 -27.33 14.43 -14.19
C ASN A 44 -27.31 15.59 -13.18
N GLU A 45 -27.22 15.27 -11.90
CA GLU A 45 -27.21 16.22 -10.78
C GLU A 45 -25.79 16.54 -10.29
N SER A 46 -24.79 15.82 -10.78
CA SER A 46 -23.39 16.11 -10.49
C SER A 46 -22.79 17.03 -11.55
N GLU A 47 -22.63 18.30 -11.20
CA GLU A 47 -22.10 19.31 -12.11
C GLU A 47 -20.63 19.62 -11.84
N ARG A 48 -19.80 19.59 -12.89
CA ARG A 48 -18.40 19.99 -12.82
C ARG A 48 -18.27 21.47 -12.47
N THR A 49 -17.40 21.81 -11.52
CA THR A 49 -17.09 23.21 -11.17
C THR A 49 -15.91 23.75 -11.99
N ASP A 50 -15.73 25.08 -12.02
CA ASP A 50 -14.56 25.72 -12.64
C ASP A 50 -13.26 25.52 -11.83
N LYS A 51 -13.37 25.01 -10.60
CA LYS A 51 -12.23 24.79 -9.71
C LYS A 51 -11.46 23.56 -10.18
N LYS A 52 -10.13 23.66 -10.19
CA LYS A 52 -9.27 22.51 -10.48
C LYS A 52 -9.52 21.39 -9.47
N SER A 53 -9.85 20.20 -9.94
CA SER A 53 -10.17 19.06 -9.08
C SER A 53 -9.07 17.99 -9.10
N VAL A 54 -8.99 17.22 -8.02
CA VAL A 54 -8.14 16.03 -7.89
C VAL A 54 -8.99 14.91 -7.33
N ILE A 55 -8.93 13.75 -7.98
CA ILE A 55 -9.63 12.56 -7.53
C ILE A 55 -8.71 11.74 -6.62
N VAL A 56 -9.26 11.22 -5.52
CA VAL A 56 -8.62 10.23 -4.66
C VAL A 56 -9.43 8.95 -4.70
N LEU A 57 -8.81 7.85 -5.14
CA LEU A 57 -9.44 6.54 -5.10
C LEU A 57 -9.30 5.96 -3.68
N GLY A 58 -10.43 5.62 -3.08
CA GLY A 58 -10.49 4.98 -1.77
C GLY A 58 -10.06 3.52 -1.81
N SER A 59 -10.21 2.84 -0.67
CA SER A 59 -9.80 1.44 -0.53
C SER A 59 -10.86 0.43 -0.96
N GLY A 60 -12.12 0.82 -1.08
CA GLY A 60 -13.22 -0.14 -1.16
C GLY A 60 -13.35 -0.97 0.12
N PRO A 61 -13.94 -2.18 0.05
CA PRO A 61 -14.32 -2.95 1.23
C PRO A 61 -13.11 -3.40 2.07
N ILE A 62 -13.28 -3.35 3.39
CA ILE A 62 -12.27 -3.84 4.35
C ILE A 62 -12.11 -5.35 4.22
N ARG A 63 -10.86 -5.81 4.17
CA ARG A 63 -10.47 -7.22 4.16
C ARG A 63 -9.13 -7.39 4.86
N ILE A 64 -8.77 -8.64 5.19
CA ILE A 64 -7.44 -8.93 5.76
C ILE A 64 -6.35 -8.38 4.83
N GLY A 65 -5.43 -7.61 5.39
CA GLY A 65 -4.37 -6.91 4.65
C GLY A 65 -4.74 -5.54 4.09
N GLN A 66 -6.02 -5.17 4.05
CA GLN A 66 -6.54 -3.90 3.55
C GLN A 66 -7.65 -3.36 4.45
N GLY A 67 -7.25 -2.63 5.50
CA GLY A 67 -8.15 -2.12 6.53
C GLY A 67 -8.31 -0.60 6.52
N VAL A 68 -8.71 -0.07 7.69
CA VAL A 68 -8.99 1.35 7.95
C VAL A 68 -7.74 2.25 7.83
N GLU A 69 -6.55 1.66 7.81
CA GLU A 69 -5.29 2.39 7.68
C GLU A 69 -5.20 3.13 6.33
N PHE A 70 -5.79 2.54 5.29
CA PHE A 70 -5.90 3.15 3.96
C PHE A 70 -7.00 4.23 3.88
N ASP A 71 -8.08 4.06 4.65
CA ASP A 71 -9.10 5.08 4.79
C ASP A 71 -8.53 6.34 5.47
N TYR A 72 -7.74 6.16 6.53
CA TYR A 72 -7.01 7.25 7.19
C TYR A 72 -6.15 8.03 6.18
N ALA A 73 -5.35 7.34 5.37
CA ALA A 73 -4.51 7.99 4.36
C ALA A 73 -5.34 8.74 3.31
N THR A 74 -6.47 8.15 2.88
CA THR A 74 -7.42 8.76 1.93
C THR A 74 -8.01 10.06 2.48
N VAL A 75 -8.51 10.06 3.72
CA VAL A 75 -9.06 11.25 4.39
C VAL A 75 -8.01 12.36 4.50
N HIS A 76 -6.80 12.02 4.94
CA HIS A 76 -5.71 13.00 5.09
C HIS A 76 -5.24 13.57 3.74
N SER A 77 -5.32 12.78 2.67
CA SER A 77 -5.05 13.25 1.31
C SER A 77 -6.11 14.25 0.84
N VAL A 78 -7.38 13.98 1.08
CA VAL A 78 -8.49 14.88 0.73
C VAL A 78 -8.34 16.23 1.43
N TRP A 79 -8.02 16.22 2.72
CA TRP A 79 -7.74 17.46 3.45
C TRP A 79 -6.54 18.22 2.89
N ALA A 80 -5.48 17.53 2.45
CA ALA A 80 -4.32 18.16 1.82
C ALA A 80 -4.67 18.82 0.49
N ILE A 81 -5.49 18.17 -0.35
CA ILE A 81 -5.97 18.70 -1.63
C ILE A 81 -6.79 19.97 -1.39
N LYS A 82 -7.71 19.95 -0.42
CA LYS A 82 -8.52 21.12 -0.04
C LYS A 82 -7.64 22.26 0.48
N GLN A 83 -6.65 21.96 1.32
CA GLN A 83 -5.67 22.95 1.80
C GLN A 83 -4.86 23.60 0.67
N ALA A 84 -4.55 22.84 -0.39
CA ALA A 84 -3.87 23.34 -1.57
C ALA A 84 -4.78 24.13 -2.52
N GLY A 85 -6.07 24.29 -2.18
CA GLY A 85 -7.03 25.08 -2.95
C GLY A 85 -7.67 24.35 -4.13
N TYR A 86 -7.50 23.02 -4.22
CA TYR A 86 -8.16 22.18 -5.21
C TYR A 86 -9.53 21.70 -4.71
N GLU A 87 -10.40 21.33 -5.64
CA GLU A 87 -11.61 20.56 -5.35
C GLU A 87 -11.22 19.09 -5.13
N ALA A 88 -11.57 18.54 -3.97
CA ALA A 88 -11.22 17.16 -3.63
C ALA A 88 -12.41 16.23 -3.88
N ILE A 89 -12.21 15.28 -4.78
CA ILE A 89 -13.23 14.30 -5.18
C ILE A 89 -12.82 12.92 -4.68
N ILE A 90 -13.72 12.20 -4.01
CA ILE A 90 -13.49 10.83 -3.56
C ILE A 90 -14.36 9.87 -4.36
N ILE A 91 -13.75 8.75 -4.76
CA ILE A 91 -14.48 7.58 -5.28
C ILE A 91 -14.22 6.43 -4.32
N ASN A 92 -15.26 5.94 -3.64
CA ASN A 92 -15.16 4.81 -2.72
C ASN A 92 -16.56 4.22 -2.48
N ASN A 93 -16.63 2.92 -2.16
CA ASN A 93 -17.90 2.21 -1.96
C ASN A 93 -17.99 1.46 -0.62
N ASN A 94 -17.16 1.84 0.35
CA ASN A 94 -17.19 1.21 1.66
C ASN A 94 -18.08 2.01 2.62
N PRO A 95 -19.22 1.49 3.08
CA PRO A 95 -20.13 2.25 3.94
C PRO A 95 -19.59 2.44 5.38
N GLU A 96 -18.53 1.74 5.78
CA GLU A 96 -17.98 1.79 7.14
C GLU A 96 -16.90 2.88 7.32
N THR A 97 -16.53 3.57 6.24
CA THR A 97 -15.36 4.45 6.23
C THR A 97 -15.66 5.93 6.43
N VAL A 98 -14.68 6.67 6.95
CA VAL A 98 -14.77 8.13 7.08
C VAL A 98 -14.59 8.80 5.72
N SER A 99 -13.81 8.24 4.78
CA SER A 99 -13.71 8.80 3.42
C SER A 99 -15.04 8.85 2.66
N THR A 100 -16.02 8.02 3.04
CA THR A 100 -17.38 8.00 2.48
C THR A 100 -18.37 8.86 3.29
N ASP A 101 -17.89 9.67 4.22
CA ASP A 101 -18.67 10.74 4.81
C ASP A 101 -18.61 11.98 3.88
N PHE A 102 -19.78 12.46 3.46
CA PHE A 102 -19.91 13.58 2.53
C PHE A 102 -19.30 14.90 3.06
N SER A 103 -19.05 15.01 4.37
CA SER A 103 -18.42 16.20 4.97
C SER A 103 -16.90 16.28 4.74
N ILE A 104 -16.28 15.19 4.28
CA ILE A 104 -14.82 15.09 4.12
C ILE A 104 -14.35 15.69 2.78
N SER A 105 -15.03 15.36 1.70
CA SER A 105 -14.69 15.79 0.33
C SER A 105 -15.55 16.96 -0.13
N ASP A 106 -15.20 17.54 -1.28
CA ASP A 106 -16.07 18.49 -1.96
C ASP A 106 -17.10 17.73 -2.83
N LYS A 107 -16.74 16.54 -3.31
CA LYS A 107 -17.67 15.56 -3.92
C LYS A 107 -17.32 14.13 -3.54
N LEU A 108 -18.33 13.36 -3.19
CA LEU A 108 -18.26 11.93 -2.93
C LEU A 108 -19.06 11.17 -3.97
N TYR A 109 -18.41 10.27 -4.71
CA TYR A 109 -19.06 9.27 -5.54
C TYR A 109 -19.03 7.91 -4.85
N PHE A 110 -20.20 7.39 -4.49
CA PHE A 110 -20.35 6.07 -3.88
C PHE A 110 -20.36 4.96 -4.93
N GLU A 111 -19.26 4.87 -5.67
CA GLU A 111 -19.19 4.02 -6.86
C GLU A 111 -18.21 2.87 -6.69
N PRO A 112 -18.45 1.74 -7.38
CA PRO A 112 -17.48 0.65 -7.41
C PRO A 112 -16.13 1.13 -7.95
N LEU A 113 -15.05 0.60 -7.39
CA LEU A 113 -13.69 0.87 -7.86
C LEU A 113 -13.36 -0.05 -9.04
N THR A 114 -14.04 0.18 -10.17
CA THR A 114 -13.76 -0.46 -11.46
C THR A 114 -13.27 0.59 -12.46
N VAL A 115 -12.66 0.13 -13.56
CA VAL A 115 -12.17 1.04 -14.60
C VAL A 115 -13.32 1.76 -15.28
N GLU A 116 -14.44 1.07 -15.57
CA GLU A 116 -15.63 1.67 -16.16
C GLU A 116 -16.19 2.81 -15.29
N ASP A 117 -16.46 2.53 -14.02
CA ASP A 117 -17.10 3.48 -13.10
C ASP A 117 -16.20 4.69 -12.84
N VAL A 118 -14.90 4.47 -12.63
CA VAL A 118 -13.92 5.54 -12.41
C VAL A 118 -13.73 6.39 -13.66
N MET A 119 -13.71 5.79 -14.86
CA MET A 119 -13.59 6.55 -16.11
C MET A 119 -14.80 7.44 -16.36
N HIS A 120 -16.02 6.98 -16.08
CA HIS A 120 -17.22 7.82 -16.22
C HIS A 120 -17.14 9.09 -15.34
N ILE A 121 -16.64 8.97 -14.12
CA ILE A 121 -16.44 10.12 -13.21
C ILE A 121 -15.34 11.03 -13.74
N ILE A 122 -14.23 10.47 -14.21
CA ILE A 122 -13.12 11.25 -14.80
C ILE A 122 -13.59 12.01 -16.05
N ASP A 123 -14.40 11.38 -16.90
CA ASP A 123 -14.94 11.99 -18.11
C ASP A 123 -15.85 13.18 -17.77
N LEU A 124 -16.63 13.08 -16.70
CA LEU A 124 -17.48 14.15 -16.20
C LEU A 124 -16.66 15.29 -15.55
N GLU A 125 -15.79 14.96 -14.61
CA GLU A 125 -15.14 15.93 -13.73
C GLU A 125 -13.86 16.54 -14.32
N GLN A 126 -13.23 15.86 -15.29
CA GLN A 126 -11.99 16.28 -15.96
C GLN A 126 -10.91 16.78 -14.97
N PRO A 127 -10.48 15.93 -14.02
CA PRO A 127 -9.57 16.32 -12.96
C PRO A 127 -8.15 16.61 -13.46
N GLU A 128 -7.38 17.39 -12.70
CA GLU A 128 -5.95 17.62 -12.96
C GLU A 128 -5.11 16.33 -12.77
N GLY A 129 -5.64 15.37 -12.00
CA GLY A 129 -5.08 14.04 -11.88
C GLY A 129 -5.75 13.20 -10.79
N VAL A 130 -5.29 11.95 -10.69
CA VAL A 130 -5.85 10.93 -9.80
C VAL A 130 -4.76 10.41 -8.87
N VAL A 131 -5.09 10.30 -7.58
CA VAL A 131 -4.24 9.69 -6.55
C VAL A 131 -4.70 8.27 -6.29
N VAL A 132 -3.78 7.30 -6.44
CA VAL A 132 -4.06 5.85 -6.33
C VAL A 132 -3.29 5.18 -5.19
N GLN A 133 -2.27 5.84 -4.64
CA GLN A 133 -1.30 5.27 -3.70
C GLN A 133 -1.82 5.13 -2.26
N PHE A 134 -3.00 5.69 -1.96
CA PHE A 134 -3.58 5.69 -0.61
C PHE A 134 -4.73 4.68 -0.44
N GLY A 135 -5.36 4.24 -1.52
CA GLY A 135 -6.46 3.26 -1.51
C GLY A 135 -6.03 1.80 -1.43
N GLY A 136 -4.78 1.52 -1.07
CA GLY A 136 -4.24 0.16 -1.06
C GLY A 136 -4.26 -0.50 -2.44
N GLN A 137 -4.34 -1.83 -2.49
CA GLN A 137 -4.17 -2.56 -3.75
C GLN A 137 -5.31 -2.34 -4.75
N THR A 138 -6.54 -2.14 -4.28
CA THR A 138 -7.70 -1.92 -5.16
C THR A 138 -7.46 -0.73 -6.08
N ALA A 139 -7.01 0.41 -5.53
CA ALA A 139 -6.72 1.61 -6.30
C ALA A 139 -5.48 1.45 -7.20
N ILE A 140 -4.41 0.82 -6.70
CA ILE A 140 -3.18 0.56 -7.47
C ILE A 140 -3.48 -0.28 -8.72
N ASN A 141 -4.32 -1.31 -8.61
CA ASN A 141 -4.64 -2.20 -9.73
C ASN A 141 -5.34 -1.48 -10.89
N LEU A 142 -6.03 -0.37 -10.64
CA LEU A 142 -6.69 0.42 -11.67
C LEU A 142 -5.73 1.35 -12.42
N ALA A 143 -4.56 1.64 -11.83
CA ALA A 143 -3.74 2.75 -12.27
C ALA A 143 -3.18 2.57 -13.69
N ASP A 144 -2.73 1.37 -14.06
CA ASP A 144 -2.24 1.09 -15.43
C ASP A 144 -3.34 1.28 -16.48
N GLU A 145 -4.51 0.72 -16.22
CA GLU A 145 -5.67 0.84 -17.10
C GLU A 145 -6.18 2.27 -17.25
N LEU A 146 -6.18 3.05 -16.17
CA LEU A 146 -6.53 4.47 -16.21
C LEU A 146 -5.49 5.27 -17.00
N SER A 147 -4.19 5.05 -16.75
CA SER A 147 -3.13 5.75 -17.48
C SER A 147 -3.12 5.42 -18.97
N ASN A 148 -3.38 4.17 -19.36
CA ASN A 148 -3.53 3.75 -20.75
C ASN A 148 -4.70 4.45 -21.47
N ARG A 149 -5.68 4.96 -20.72
CA ARG A 149 -6.81 5.77 -21.20
C ARG A 149 -6.55 7.28 -21.14
N GLY A 150 -5.32 7.70 -20.82
CA GLY A 150 -4.90 9.11 -20.80
C GLY A 150 -5.07 9.82 -19.46
N VAL A 151 -5.44 9.09 -18.40
CA VAL A 151 -5.60 9.65 -17.05
C VAL A 151 -4.22 9.94 -16.44
N LYS A 152 -4.04 11.16 -15.93
CA LYS A 152 -2.81 11.54 -15.24
C LYS A 152 -2.83 11.02 -13.79
N ILE A 153 -2.00 10.02 -13.51
CA ILE A 153 -1.75 9.56 -12.13
C ILE A 153 -0.77 10.53 -11.46
N LEU A 154 -1.11 11.04 -10.27
CA LEU A 154 -0.27 11.96 -9.49
C LEU A 154 0.65 11.17 -8.55
N GLY A 155 1.81 11.73 -8.20
CA GLY A 155 2.81 11.10 -7.32
C GLY A 155 3.80 10.21 -8.07
N THR A 156 4.24 9.13 -7.44
CA THR A 156 5.15 8.15 -8.05
C THR A 156 4.57 7.61 -9.35
N SER A 157 5.37 7.62 -10.42
CA SER A 157 4.91 7.20 -11.75
C SER A 157 4.64 5.69 -11.81
N LEU A 158 3.78 5.26 -12.74
CA LEU A 158 3.48 3.82 -12.91
C LEU A 158 4.71 2.99 -13.27
N GLU A 159 5.63 3.57 -14.05
CA GLU A 159 6.89 2.91 -14.38
C GLU A 159 7.75 2.70 -13.11
N ASP A 160 7.77 3.67 -12.22
CA ASP A 160 8.51 3.59 -10.95
C ASP A 160 7.81 2.64 -9.94
N LEU A 161 6.47 2.63 -9.92
CA LEU A 161 5.68 1.66 -9.15
C LEU A 161 5.98 0.22 -9.61
N ASP A 162 5.91 -0.03 -10.93
CA ASP A 162 6.25 -1.33 -11.50
C ASP A 162 7.74 -1.66 -11.30
N ARG A 163 8.66 -0.69 -11.32
CA ARG A 163 10.07 -0.93 -11.00
C ARG A 163 10.27 -1.42 -9.56
N ALA A 164 9.42 -1.03 -8.61
CA ALA A 164 9.47 -1.48 -7.23
C ALA A 164 8.75 -2.83 -7.01
N GLU A 165 7.60 -3.04 -7.65
CA GLU A 165 6.78 -4.26 -7.49
C GLU A 165 7.30 -5.43 -8.34
N ASN A 166 7.84 -5.15 -9.53
CA ASN A 166 8.44 -6.15 -10.40
C ASN A 166 9.81 -6.56 -9.85
N ARG A 167 9.92 -7.82 -9.41
CA ARG A 167 11.13 -8.33 -8.75
C ARG A 167 12.39 -8.24 -9.61
N ASP A 168 12.29 -8.41 -10.93
CA ASP A 168 13.44 -8.36 -11.84
C ASP A 168 13.97 -6.93 -11.97
N LYS A 169 13.07 -5.97 -12.16
CA LYS A 169 13.40 -4.54 -12.24
C LYS A 169 13.89 -4.02 -10.89
N PHE A 170 13.29 -4.49 -9.81
CA PHE A 170 13.67 -4.13 -8.45
C PHE A 170 15.08 -4.60 -8.12
N GLU A 171 15.42 -5.86 -8.41
CA GLU A 171 16.78 -6.41 -8.22
C GLU A 171 17.85 -5.60 -8.97
N GLN A 172 17.62 -5.31 -10.27
CA GLN A 172 18.54 -4.49 -11.06
C GLN A 172 18.74 -3.09 -10.44
N THR A 173 17.66 -2.53 -9.89
CA THR A 173 17.70 -1.26 -9.19
C THR A 173 18.54 -1.36 -7.91
N LEU A 174 18.33 -2.40 -7.09
CA LEU A 174 19.11 -2.63 -5.87
C LEU A 174 20.59 -2.84 -6.16
N GLU A 175 20.94 -3.61 -7.20
CA GLU A 175 22.32 -3.80 -7.64
C GLU A 175 22.97 -2.48 -8.06
N THR A 176 22.27 -1.66 -8.84
CA THR A 176 22.73 -0.34 -9.28
C THR A 176 22.94 0.61 -8.10
N LEU A 177 22.07 0.55 -7.10
CA LEU A 177 22.14 1.39 -5.89
C LEU A 177 23.13 0.84 -4.84
N GLY A 178 23.67 -0.36 -5.04
CA GLY A 178 24.53 -1.04 -4.06
C GLY A 178 23.82 -1.37 -2.75
N VAL A 179 22.50 -1.61 -2.79
CA VAL A 179 21.69 -1.95 -1.62
C VAL A 179 21.53 -3.47 -1.54
N PRO A 180 21.95 -4.13 -0.43
CA PRO A 180 21.91 -5.58 -0.33
C PRO A 180 20.48 -6.14 -0.30
N GLN A 181 20.28 -7.27 -0.97
CA GLN A 181 19.07 -8.11 -0.87
C GLN A 181 19.44 -9.59 -0.65
N PRO A 182 18.51 -10.42 -0.16
CA PRO A 182 18.72 -11.86 -0.06
C PRO A 182 19.12 -12.46 -1.42
N LYS A 183 20.13 -13.35 -1.40
CA LYS A 183 20.55 -14.09 -2.60
C LYS A 183 19.57 -15.21 -2.90
N GLY A 184 19.48 -15.61 -4.17
CA GLY A 184 18.88 -16.89 -4.54
C GLY A 184 17.57 -16.73 -5.28
N LYS A 185 17.60 -16.04 -6.41
CA LYS A 185 16.47 -15.96 -7.33
C LYS A 185 16.55 -17.07 -8.34
N LYS A 186 15.64 -18.04 -8.23
CA LYS A 186 15.28 -18.83 -9.41
C LYS A 186 13.79 -19.13 -9.42
N THR A 187 13.24 -18.92 -10.60
CA THR A 187 11.86 -19.20 -10.94
C THR A 187 11.75 -20.67 -11.30
N ALA A 188 10.84 -21.38 -10.63
CA ALA A 188 10.53 -22.77 -10.92
C ALA A 188 9.21 -22.86 -11.66
N THR A 189 9.23 -23.50 -12.82
CA THR A 189 8.03 -23.85 -13.62
C THR A 189 7.66 -25.33 -13.50
N SER A 190 8.46 -26.10 -12.76
CA SER A 190 8.20 -27.51 -12.47
C SER A 190 8.72 -27.90 -11.09
N VAL A 191 8.22 -29.03 -10.56
CA VAL A 191 8.67 -29.58 -9.26
C VAL A 191 10.16 -29.91 -9.27
N LEU A 192 10.65 -30.54 -10.34
CA LEU A 192 12.07 -30.90 -10.48
C LEU A 192 12.97 -29.66 -10.50
N GLU A 193 12.55 -28.61 -11.19
CA GLU A 193 13.25 -27.34 -11.23
C GLU A 193 13.27 -26.69 -9.84
N ALA A 194 12.14 -26.69 -9.12
CA ALA A 194 12.06 -26.16 -7.76
C ALA A 194 13.04 -26.84 -6.80
N VAL A 195 13.11 -28.17 -6.83
CA VAL A 195 14.03 -28.95 -5.99
C VAL A 195 15.50 -28.62 -6.33
N ALA A 196 15.84 -28.56 -7.62
CA ALA A 196 17.20 -28.22 -8.05
C ALA A 196 17.60 -26.81 -7.59
N ILE A 197 16.69 -25.85 -7.70
CA ILE A 197 16.85 -24.49 -7.23
C ILE A 197 17.07 -24.44 -5.72
N ALA A 198 16.18 -25.07 -4.95
CA ALA A 198 16.25 -25.06 -3.49
C ALA A 198 17.53 -25.72 -2.97
N ASN A 199 17.99 -26.80 -3.60
CA ASN A 199 19.26 -27.46 -3.28
C ASN A 199 20.48 -26.57 -3.59
N GLN A 200 20.42 -25.76 -4.65
CA GLN A 200 21.50 -24.81 -4.97
C GLN A 200 21.54 -23.62 -4.00
N ILE A 201 20.38 -23.09 -3.63
CA ILE A 201 20.26 -21.99 -2.65
C ILE A 201 20.61 -22.49 -1.23
N GLY A 202 20.26 -23.74 -0.95
CA GLY A 202 20.34 -24.38 0.35
C GLY A 202 19.16 -24.03 1.25
N TYR A 203 18.62 -25.00 1.97
CA TYR A 203 17.52 -24.81 2.92
C TYR A 203 17.96 -24.02 4.19
N PRO A 204 17.01 -23.38 4.92
CA PRO A 204 15.62 -23.16 4.51
C PRO A 204 15.49 -22.17 3.34
N VAL A 205 14.41 -22.31 2.58
CA VAL A 205 14.02 -21.44 1.47
C VAL A 205 12.60 -20.93 1.67
N LEU A 206 12.31 -19.73 1.16
CA LEU A 206 10.97 -19.16 1.11
C LEU A 206 10.40 -19.44 -0.29
N VAL A 207 9.26 -20.13 -0.34
CA VAL A 207 8.55 -20.41 -1.60
C VAL A 207 7.30 -19.56 -1.69
N ARG A 208 7.06 -18.99 -2.88
CA ARG A 208 5.88 -18.18 -3.13
C ARG A 208 5.38 -18.28 -4.57
N PRO A 209 4.08 -18.28 -4.82
CA PRO A 209 3.53 -18.14 -6.16
C PRO A 209 3.83 -16.73 -6.71
N SER A 210 4.06 -16.61 -8.01
CA SER A 210 4.31 -15.33 -8.68
C SER A 210 3.11 -14.39 -8.79
N TYR A 211 1.89 -14.86 -8.52
CA TYR A 211 0.63 -14.17 -8.84
C TYR A 211 -0.21 -13.78 -7.61
N VAL A 212 0.32 -13.91 -6.40
CA VAL A 212 -0.42 -13.74 -5.15
C VAL A 212 0.10 -12.58 -4.29
N LEU A 213 -0.81 -11.98 -3.52
CA LEU A 213 -0.58 -10.82 -2.66
C LEU A 213 -0.77 -11.18 -1.18
N GLY A 214 -0.21 -10.37 -0.28
CA GLY A 214 -0.39 -10.52 1.18
C GLY A 214 0.22 -11.79 1.78
N GLY A 215 1.22 -12.36 1.11
CA GLY A 215 1.86 -13.60 1.55
C GLY A 215 1.04 -14.86 1.33
N ARG A 216 -0.07 -14.79 0.58
CA ARG A 216 -0.98 -15.91 0.38
C ARG A 216 -0.27 -17.10 -0.26
N ALA A 217 -0.43 -18.28 0.32
CA ALA A 217 0.27 -19.49 -0.12
C ALA A 217 1.81 -19.35 -0.17
N MET A 218 2.40 -18.44 0.62
CA MET A 218 3.83 -18.44 0.89
C MET A 218 4.14 -19.45 1.99
N GLU A 219 5.27 -20.14 1.88
CA GLU A 219 5.69 -21.10 2.89
C GLU A 219 7.21 -21.06 3.08
N ILE A 220 7.65 -21.27 4.32
CA ILE A 220 9.08 -21.44 4.64
C ILE A 220 9.34 -22.93 4.70
N VAL A 221 10.16 -23.39 3.77
CA VAL A 221 10.45 -24.81 3.57
C VAL A 221 11.83 -25.11 4.12
N TYR A 222 11.94 -26.11 5.00
CA TYR A 222 13.20 -26.46 5.68
C TYR A 222 13.89 -27.67 5.06
N GLN A 223 13.19 -28.46 4.25
CA GLN A 223 13.70 -29.69 3.63
C GLN A 223 12.95 -30.02 2.34
N GLU A 224 13.55 -30.86 1.50
CA GLU A 224 13.00 -31.23 0.19
C GLU A 224 11.62 -31.88 0.25
N THR A 225 11.33 -32.69 1.27
CA THR A 225 10.02 -33.33 1.45
C THR A 225 8.89 -32.33 1.63
N GLU A 226 9.15 -31.22 2.33
CA GLU A 226 8.20 -30.12 2.51
C GLU A 226 8.02 -29.36 1.20
N LEU A 227 9.09 -29.15 0.42
CA LEU A 227 9.00 -28.52 -0.89
C LEU A 227 8.09 -29.30 -1.85
N LEU A 228 8.26 -30.63 -1.89
CA LEU A 228 7.42 -31.49 -2.72
C LEU A 228 5.96 -31.41 -2.30
N HIS A 229 5.68 -31.43 -1.00
CA HIS A 229 4.32 -31.30 -0.48
C HIS A 229 3.68 -29.95 -0.87
N TYR A 230 4.42 -28.85 -0.74
CA TYR A 230 3.99 -27.52 -1.16
C TYR A 230 3.66 -27.47 -2.65
N MET A 231 4.55 -28.00 -3.50
CA MET A 231 4.40 -27.98 -4.95
C MET A 231 3.27 -28.89 -5.46
N GLU A 232 2.86 -29.90 -4.69
CA GLU A 232 1.73 -30.77 -5.03
C GLU A 232 0.38 -30.19 -4.56
N ASN A 233 0.35 -29.58 -3.36
CA ASN A 233 -0.91 -29.26 -2.67
C ASN A 233 -1.24 -27.77 -2.63
N ALA A 234 -0.24 -26.89 -2.53
CA ALA A 234 -0.45 -25.46 -2.36
C ALA A 234 -0.46 -24.69 -3.69
N VAL A 235 0.26 -25.19 -4.71
CA VAL A 235 0.39 -24.49 -6.01
C VAL A 235 0.27 -25.48 -7.16
N LYS A 236 -0.64 -25.22 -8.11
CA LYS A 236 -0.61 -25.90 -9.41
C LYS A 236 0.38 -25.18 -10.33
N VAL A 237 1.62 -25.64 -10.33
CA VAL A 237 2.67 -25.04 -11.14
C VAL A 237 2.42 -25.28 -12.64
N ASN A 238 2.43 -24.20 -13.42
CA ASN A 238 2.34 -24.20 -14.88
C ASN A 238 3.26 -23.07 -15.41
N PRO A 239 3.80 -23.15 -16.63
CA PRO A 239 4.49 -22.06 -17.31
C PRO A 239 3.89 -20.65 -17.14
N GLN A 240 2.56 -20.53 -17.02
CA GLN A 240 1.87 -19.24 -16.83
C GLN A 240 1.90 -18.73 -15.37
N HIS A 241 2.21 -19.60 -14.41
CA HIS A 241 2.21 -19.32 -12.97
C HIS A 241 3.42 -19.98 -12.28
N PRO A 242 4.62 -19.41 -12.46
CA PRO A 242 5.80 -19.95 -11.81
C PRO A 242 5.81 -19.74 -10.29
N VAL A 243 6.63 -20.54 -9.60
CA VAL A 243 6.94 -20.41 -8.16
C VAL A 243 8.31 -19.76 -8.02
N LEU A 244 8.41 -18.74 -7.18
CA LEU A 244 9.65 -18.09 -6.80
C LEU A 244 10.20 -18.79 -5.55
N ILE A 245 11.50 -19.07 -5.57
CA ILE A 245 12.20 -19.69 -4.44
C ILE A 245 13.34 -18.75 -4.09
N ASP A 246 13.29 -18.21 -2.88
CA ASP A 246 14.25 -17.25 -2.33
C ASP A 246 14.98 -17.86 -1.12
N LYS A 247 16.22 -17.42 -0.83
CA LYS A 247 16.88 -17.81 0.42
C LYS A 247 16.11 -17.21 1.60
N TYR A 248 15.66 -18.05 2.51
CA TYR A 248 15.11 -17.57 3.77
C TYR A 248 16.24 -17.06 4.68
N LEU A 249 16.18 -15.77 5.01
CA LEU A 249 17.10 -15.14 5.96
C LEU A 249 16.47 -15.11 7.34
N THR A 250 17.00 -15.91 8.26
CA THR A 250 16.67 -15.77 9.68
C THR A 250 17.27 -14.47 10.19
N GLY A 251 16.43 -13.59 10.73
CA GLY A 251 16.86 -12.30 11.24
C GLY A 251 15.71 -11.55 11.89
N LYS A 252 16.01 -10.31 12.28
CA LYS A 252 15.04 -9.37 12.83
C LYS A 252 14.45 -8.54 11.70
N GLU A 253 13.14 -8.52 11.60
CA GLU A 253 12.45 -7.72 10.60
C GLU A 253 12.31 -6.28 11.10
N ILE A 254 12.47 -5.35 10.16
CA ILE A 254 12.51 -3.92 10.41
C ILE A 254 11.66 -3.27 9.33
N GLU A 255 10.80 -2.36 9.74
CA GLU A 255 9.90 -1.66 8.83
C GLU A 255 10.14 -0.15 8.92
N VAL A 256 10.19 0.51 7.77
CA VAL A 256 10.45 1.94 7.68
C VAL A 256 9.41 2.56 6.76
N ASP A 257 8.74 3.60 7.24
CA ASP A 257 7.94 4.48 6.39
C ASP A 257 8.69 5.79 6.16
N ALA A 258 8.56 6.34 4.95
CA ALA A 258 9.16 7.61 4.56
C ALA A 258 8.22 8.40 3.64
N VAL A 259 8.47 9.71 3.56
CA VAL A 259 7.83 10.63 2.61
C VAL A 259 8.91 11.25 1.73
N SER A 260 8.68 11.30 0.42
CA SER A 260 9.63 11.88 -0.55
C SER A 260 8.92 12.88 -1.46
N ASP A 261 9.56 14.02 -1.75
CA ASP A 261 9.14 14.98 -2.80
C ASP A 261 9.98 14.85 -4.09
N GLY A 262 10.74 13.76 -4.21
CA GLY A 262 11.71 13.50 -5.26
C GLY A 262 13.11 14.08 -5.00
N GLU A 263 13.25 15.02 -4.06
CA GLU A 263 14.54 15.64 -3.70
C GLU A 263 14.92 15.39 -2.24
N THR A 264 13.95 15.55 -1.34
CA THR A 264 14.07 15.43 0.11
C THR A 264 13.31 14.19 0.56
N VAL A 265 13.97 13.34 1.33
CA VAL A 265 13.37 12.14 1.91
C VAL A 265 13.30 12.29 3.43
N VAL A 266 12.09 12.28 3.98
CA VAL A 266 11.82 12.41 5.42
C VAL A 266 11.43 11.04 5.95
N ILE A 267 12.13 10.56 6.97
CA ILE A 267 11.88 9.27 7.62
C ILE A 267 11.39 9.54 9.04
N PRO A 268 10.07 9.46 9.32
CA PRO A 268 9.53 9.74 10.66
C PRO A 268 10.04 8.79 11.74
N GLY A 269 10.32 7.53 11.37
CA GLY A 269 10.76 6.54 12.33
C GLY A 269 11.10 5.20 11.71
N ILE A 270 11.84 4.39 12.47
CA ILE A 270 12.16 3.00 12.17
C ILE A 270 11.39 2.14 13.18
N MET A 271 10.71 1.10 12.71
CA MET A 271 9.98 0.16 13.55
C MET A 271 10.72 -1.18 13.58
N GLU A 272 10.81 -1.76 14.76
CA GLU A 272 11.41 -3.07 15.00
C GLU A 272 10.31 -4.10 15.28
N HIS A 273 10.33 -5.23 14.58
CA HIS A 273 9.39 -6.31 14.89
C HIS A 273 9.90 -7.17 16.06
N ILE A 274 8.98 -7.62 16.92
CA ILE A 274 9.27 -8.59 18.00
C ILE A 274 9.51 -9.97 17.40
N GLU A 275 8.64 -10.39 16.49
CA GLU A 275 8.73 -11.63 15.75
C GLU A 275 9.94 -11.61 14.81
N ARG A 276 10.47 -12.80 14.52
CA ARG A 276 11.53 -12.96 13.51
C ARG A 276 10.96 -12.77 12.11
N ALA A 277 11.82 -12.40 11.18
CA ALA A 277 11.49 -12.40 9.76
C ALA A 277 10.88 -13.76 9.36
N GLY A 278 9.77 -13.73 8.62
CA GLY A 278 9.00 -14.92 8.25
C GLY A 278 7.61 -15.01 8.88
N VAL A 279 7.33 -14.21 9.92
CA VAL A 279 5.95 -13.83 10.27
C VAL A 279 5.63 -12.57 9.47
N HIS A 280 4.47 -12.55 8.80
CA HIS A 280 4.07 -11.41 7.98
C HIS A 280 4.01 -10.11 8.82
N SER A 281 4.57 -9.01 8.32
CA SER A 281 4.64 -7.69 8.99
C SER A 281 3.31 -7.23 9.60
N GLY A 282 2.18 -7.52 8.93
CA GLY A 282 0.84 -7.22 9.43
C GLY A 282 0.42 -7.99 10.70
N ASP A 283 0.98 -9.18 10.93
CA ASP A 283 0.73 -10.04 12.09
C ASP A 283 1.83 -9.94 13.15
N SER A 284 2.88 -9.18 12.88
CA SER A 284 3.97 -8.91 13.81
C SER A 284 3.62 -7.74 14.74
N ILE A 285 4.13 -7.83 15.97
CA ILE A 285 4.16 -6.71 16.91
C ILE A 285 5.31 -5.78 16.49
N ALA A 286 4.98 -4.53 16.20
CA ALA A 286 5.95 -3.52 15.80
C ALA A 286 6.21 -2.52 16.93
N VAL A 287 7.48 -2.19 17.17
CA VAL A 287 7.92 -1.32 18.26
C VAL A 287 8.64 -0.10 17.69
N TYR A 288 8.24 1.08 18.15
CA TYR A 288 8.92 2.34 17.90
C TYR A 288 9.27 3.03 19.24
N PRO A 289 10.47 3.60 19.39
CA PRO A 289 11.64 3.42 18.54
C PRO A 289 12.20 1.99 18.64
N PRO A 290 13.16 1.60 17.78
CA PRO A 290 13.81 0.30 17.86
C PRO A 290 14.52 0.11 19.19
N GLN A 291 14.40 -1.07 19.79
CA GLN A 291 14.90 -1.37 21.14
C GLN A 291 16.27 -2.06 21.13
N THR A 292 16.61 -2.76 20.06
CA THR A 292 17.83 -3.58 19.99
C THR A 292 18.77 -3.20 18.85
N LEU A 293 18.36 -2.26 17.99
CA LEU A 293 19.20 -1.78 16.89
C LEU A 293 20.25 -0.79 17.39
N SER A 294 21.50 -0.97 16.97
CA SER A 294 22.55 0.02 17.21
C SER A 294 22.39 1.25 16.32
N GLU A 295 22.95 2.39 16.75
CA GLU A 295 22.92 3.63 15.97
C GLU A 295 23.54 3.48 14.57
N ASP A 296 24.60 2.69 14.43
CA ASP A 296 25.21 2.39 13.12
C ASP A 296 24.24 1.66 12.18
N ILE A 297 23.44 0.73 12.72
CA ILE A 297 22.42 0.01 11.94
C ILE A 297 21.27 0.95 11.57
N LYS A 298 20.80 1.79 12.50
CA LYS A 298 19.76 2.81 12.22
C LYS A 298 20.22 3.77 11.12
N ALA A 299 21.46 4.26 11.20
CA ALA A 299 22.05 5.12 10.18
C ALA A 299 22.14 4.43 8.81
N LYS A 300 22.55 3.16 8.77
CA LYS A 300 22.59 2.36 7.54
C LYS A 300 21.20 2.16 6.92
N ILE A 301 20.19 1.91 7.75
CA ILE A 301 18.78 1.80 7.31
C ILE A 301 18.29 3.13 6.74
N ALA A 302 18.58 4.26 7.40
CA ALA A 302 18.23 5.58 6.91
C ALA A 302 18.92 5.89 5.57
N GLU A 303 20.22 5.59 5.44
CA GLU A 303 20.97 5.74 4.19
C GLU A 303 20.33 4.92 3.05
N TYR A 304 20.02 3.65 3.30
CA TYR A 304 19.36 2.79 2.30
C TYR A 304 17.98 3.31 1.94
N THR A 305 17.20 3.79 2.92
CA THR A 305 15.87 4.35 2.68
C THR A 305 15.95 5.56 1.75
N ILE A 306 16.89 6.48 1.98
CA ILE A 306 17.11 7.65 1.10
C ILE A 306 17.55 7.22 -0.29
N LYS A 307 18.50 6.28 -0.40
CA LYS A 307 18.96 5.76 -1.69
C LYS A 307 17.83 5.11 -2.49
N LEU A 308 16.99 4.33 -1.83
CA LEU A 308 15.86 3.65 -2.45
C LEU A 308 14.80 4.66 -2.90
N ALA A 309 14.42 5.61 -2.04
CA ALA A 309 13.46 6.65 -2.39
C ALA A 309 13.91 7.46 -3.62
N LYS A 310 15.18 7.88 -3.67
CA LYS A 310 15.74 8.62 -4.81
C LYS A 310 15.94 7.76 -6.05
N GLY A 311 16.50 6.56 -5.90
CA GLY A 311 16.76 5.64 -7.01
C GLY A 311 15.48 5.07 -7.65
N LEU A 312 14.38 5.01 -6.90
CA LEU A 312 13.06 4.65 -7.39
C LEU A 312 12.22 5.87 -7.80
N ASN A 313 12.78 7.10 -7.76
CA ASN A 313 12.07 8.34 -8.10
C ASN A 313 10.73 8.50 -7.34
N ILE A 314 10.71 8.15 -6.06
CA ILE A 314 9.49 8.17 -5.26
C ILE A 314 9.04 9.61 -5.02
N ILE A 315 7.76 9.88 -5.32
CA ILE A 315 7.07 11.12 -4.97
C ILE A 315 5.81 10.71 -4.20
N GLY A 316 5.82 10.91 -2.88
CA GLY A 316 4.75 10.49 -1.99
C GLY A 316 5.25 9.58 -0.86
N LEU A 317 4.43 8.60 -0.48
CA LEU A 317 4.74 7.63 0.56
C LEU A 317 5.59 6.47 0.05
N LEU A 318 6.45 5.98 0.94
CA LEU A 318 7.31 4.83 0.73
C LEU A 318 7.34 3.98 1.99
N ASN A 319 7.14 2.69 1.85
CA ASN A 319 7.36 1.70 2.91
C ASN A 319 8.43 0.72 2.48
N ILE A 320 9.35 0.39 3.38
CA ILE A 320 10.45 -0.53 3.12
C ILE A 320 10.54 -1.53 4.25
N GLN A 321 10.60 -2.80 3.88
CA GLN A 321 10.87 -3.88 4.81
C GLN A 321 12.31 -4.34 4.65
N PHE A 322 13.02 -4.39 5.78
CA PHE A 322 14.38 -4.88 5.89
C PHE A 322 14.45 -6.10 6.80
N VAL A 323 15.50 -6.89 6.63
CA VAL A 323 15.91 -7.91 7.60
C VAL A 323 17.34 -7.67 8.04
N LEU A 324 17.55 -7.58 9.35
CA LEU A 324 18.87 -7.61 9.97
C LEU A 324 19.26 -9.06 10.25
N SER A 325 20.24 -9.57 9.51
CA SER A 325 20.77 -10.92 9.68
C SER A 325 22.28 -10.91 9.78
N LYS A 326 22.82 -11.51 10.85
CA LYS A 326 24.28 -11.62 11.11
C LYS A 326 25.02 -10.28 11.04
N GLY A 327 24.38 -9.19 11.50
CA GLY A 327 24.95 -7.84 11.50
C GLY A 327 24.82 -7.07 10.17
N GLU A 328 24.20 -7.68 9.15
CA GLU A 328 23.98 -7.04 7.85
C GLU A 328 22.49 -6.78 7.61
N VAL A 329 22.19 -5.64 6.99
CA VAL A 329 20.84 -5.18 6.66
C VAL A 329 20.57 -5.50 5.19
N TYR A 330 19.49 -6.24 4.93
CA TYR A 330 19.04 -6.61 3.59
C TYR A 330 17.64 -6.07 3.36
N VAL A 331 17.35 -5.57 2.16
CA VAL A 331 16.01 -5.18 1.73
C VAL A 331 15.22 -6.43 1.34
N LEU A 332 13.99 -6.55 1.86
CA LEU A 332 13.04 -7.58 1.48
C LEU A 332 12.13 -7.09 0.36
N GLU A 333 11.48 -5.95 0.57
CA GLU A 333 10.55 -5.33 -0.37
C GLU A 333 10.45 -3.82 -0.15
N VAL A 334 10.01 -3.11 -1.20
CA VAL A 334 9.72 -1.69 -1.18
C VAL A 334 8.32 -1.49 -1.76
N ASN A 335 7.47 -0.84 -1.00
CA ASN A 335 6.09 -0.52 -1.36
C ASN A 335 5.98 1.01 -1.55
N PRO A 336 5.98 1.52 -2.80
CA PRO A 336 5.89 2.95 -3.11
C PRO A 336 4.46 3.50 -2.98
N ARG A 337 3.82 3.22 -1.84
CA ARG A 337 2.44 3.54 -1.52
C ARG A 337 2.25 3.64 0.00
N SER A 338 1.04 4.01 0.45
CA SER A 338 0.73 3.94 1.88
C SER A 338 0.89 2.52 2.40
N SER A 339 1.45 2.40 3.60
CA SER A 339 1.43 1.19 4.40
C SER A 339 0.35 1.28 5.47
N ARG A 340 0.17 0.17 6.19
CA ARG A 340 -0.70 0.10 7.37
C ARG A 340 -0.10 0.78 8.61
N THR A 341 1.21 1.04 8.60
CA THR A 341 1.97 1.61 9.71
C THR A 341 2.04 3.14 9.67
N VAL A 342 1.66 3.76 8.53
CA VAL A 342 1.54 5.21 8.37
C VAL A 342 0.69 5.90 9.44
N PRO A 343 -0.55 5.45 9.76
CA PRO A 343 -1.34 6.09 10.82
C PRO A 343 -0.68 5.98 12.20
N PHE A 344 -0.05 4.83 12.49
CA PHE A 344 0.67 4.58 13.75
C PHE A 344 1.83 5.56 13.91
N LEU A 345 2.74 5.64 12.93
CA LEU A 345 3.87 6.57 12.99
C LEU A 345 3.43 8.04 12.95
N SER A 346 2.41 8.39 12.17
CA SER A 346 1.92 9.78 12.09
C SER A 346 1.38 10.25 13.45
N LYS A 347 0.66 9.38 14.19
CA LYS A 347 0.14 9.70 15.53
C LYS A 347 1.25 9.87 16.56
N ILE A 348 2.33 9.10 16.48
CA ILE A 348 3.43 9.14 17.44
C ILE A 348 4.34 10.34 17.18
N THR A 349 4.78 10.49 15.93
CA THR A 349 5.79 11.47 15.54
C THR A 349 5.19 12.87 15.35
N GLY A 350 3.87 12.96 15.19
CA GLY A 350 3.19 14.20 14.83
C GLY A 350 3.41 14.62 13.37
N ILE A 351 4.10 13.82 12.57
CA ILE A 351 4.37 14.09 11.16
C ILE A 351 3.16 13.60 10.34
N PRO A 352 2.39 14.48 9.67
CA PRO A 352 1.18 14.09 8.95
C PRO A 352 1.55 13.50 7.58
N MET A 353 2.09 12.28 7.57
CA MET A 353 2.76 11.68 6.41
C MET A 353 1.91 11.68 5.14
N ALA A 354 0.65 11.23 5.22
CA ALA A 354 -0.27 11.22 4.08
C ALA A 354 -0.55 12.64 3.54
N ASN A 355 -0.68 13.65 4.42
CA ASN A 355 -0.89 15.04 4.01
C ASN A 355 0.34 15.59 3.26
N LEU A 356 1.55 15.32 3.76
CA LEU A 356 2.81 15.74 3.14
C LEU A 356 3.05 15.04 1.80
N ALA A 357 2.73 13.75 1.72
CA ALA A 357 2.80 12.98 0.48
C ALA A 357 1.87 13.58 -0.58
N THR A 358 0.62 13.89 -0.23
CA THR A 358 -0.31 14.52 -1.16
C THR A 358 0.15 15.91 -1.61
N LYS A 359 0.68 16.74 -0.72
CA LYS A 359 1.30 18.03 -1.11
C LYS A 359 2.45 17.83 -2.09
N SER A 360 3.26 16.79 -1.88
CA SER A 360 4.33 16.42 -2.80
C SER A 360 3.80 15.96 -4.16
N HIS A 361 2.68 15.21 -4.19
CA HIS A 361 1.99 14.85 -5.45
C HIS A 361 1.52 16.09 -6.24
N LEU A 362 1.19 17.17 -5.54
CA LEU A 362 0.77 18.45 -6.12
C LEU A 362 1.95 19.36 -6.49
N GLY A 363 3.19 18.94 -6.24
CA GLY A 363 4.41 19.63 -6.64
C GLY A 363 5.09 20.46 -5.55
N ASP A 364 4.56 20.46 -4.31
CA ASP A 364 5.22 21.13 -3.19
C ASP A 364 6.45 20.36 -2.71
N LYS A 365 7.36 21.07 -2.03
CA LYS A 365 8.56 20.51 -1.43
C LYS A 365 8.40 20.36 0.08
N LEU A 366 8.89 19.26 0.65
CA LEU A 366 8.86 18.98 2.09
C LEU A 366 9.60 20.05 2.90
N LYS A 367 10.65 20.63 2.33
CA LYS A 367 11.40 21.75 2.94
C LYS A 367 10.56 22.99 3.18
N ASN A 368 9.52 23.25 2.38
CA ASN A 368 8.61 24.39 2.58
C ASN A 368 7.80 24.25 3.89
N TYR A 369 7.69 23.03 4.41
CA TYR A 369 7.00 22.69 5.65
C TYR A 369 7.97 22.51 6.83
N GLY A 370 9.25 22.84 6.66
CA GLY A 370 10.26 22.77 7.71
C GLY A 370 10.87 21.38 7.92
N TYR A 371 10.67 20.44 7.00
CA TYR A 371 11.28 19.12 7.09
C TYR A 371 12.62 19.04 6.37
N GLU A 372 13.59 18.39 7.00
CA GLU A 372 14.92 18.13 6.44
C GLU A 372 15.06 16.66 6.01
N GLU A 373 16.06 16.39 5.16
CA GLU A 373 16.34 15.03 4.70
C GLU A 373 16.94 14.18 5.83
N GLY A 374 16.40 12.97 6.01
CA GLY A 374 16.96 11.98 6.92
C GLY A 374 15.96 11.41 7.92
N LEU A 375 16.52 10.73 8.93
CA LEU A 375 15.78 10.17 10.05
C LEU A 375 15.42 11.27 11.05
N HIS A 376 14.12 11.41 11.32
CA HIS A 376 13.62 12.34 12.33
C HIS A 376 14.01 11.87 13.73
N THR A 377 14.21 12.82 14.65
CA THR A 377 14.48 12.53 16.06
C THR A 377 13.41 11.63 16.65
N GLU A 378 13.85 10.58 17.35
CA GLU A 378 12.99 9.63 18.04
C GLU A 378 12.19 10.33 19.15
N GLN A 379 10.90 10.02 19.24
CA GLN A 379 10.04 10.54 20.31
C GLN A 379 10.33 9.86 21.64
N GLU A 380 10.12 10.58 22.75
CA GLU A 380 10.27 10.00 24.08
C GLU A 380 9.17 8.95 24.37
N GLY A 381 9.59 7.81 24.92
CA GLY A 381 8.74 6.67 25.25
C GLY A 381 8.87 5.51 24.27
N VAL A 382 8.19 4.41 24.60
CA VAL A 382 8.10 3.20 23.78
C VAL A 382 6.64 3.02 23.36
N TYR A 383 6.44 2.84 22.06
CA TYR A 383 5.16 2.73 21.41
C TYR A 383 5.09 1.38 20.72
N VAL A 384 4.05 0.61 20.99
CA VAL A 384 3.91 -0.76 20.49
C VAL A 384 2.60 -0.89 19.73
N LYS A 385 2.69 -1.36 18.49
CA LYS A 385 1.56 -1.81 17.69
C LYS A 385 1.38 -3.30 17.90
N VAL A 386 0.21 -3.72 18.35
CA VAL A 386 -0.14 -5.13 18.55
C VAL A 386 -1.28 -5.54 17.61
N PRO A 387 -1.12 -6.60 16.81
CA PRO A 387 -2.18 -7.09 15.92
C PRO A 387 -3.29 -7.80 16.70
N VAL A 388 -4.53 -7.66 16.23
CA VAL A 388 -5.72 -8.29 16.78
C VAL A 388 -6.22 -9.35 15.81
N PHE A 389 -6.47 -10.55 16.33
CA PHE A 389 -6.87 -11.71 15.55
C PHE A 389 -8.32 -12.11 15.80
N SER A 390 -9.00 -12.58 14.76
CA SER A 390 -10.37 -13.09 14.83
C SER A 390 -10.47 -14.61 15.04
N PHE A 391 -9.42 -15.25 15.58
CA PHE A 391 -9.35 -16.71 15.73
C PHE A 391 -10.50 -17.32 16.53
N ALA A 392 -11.03 -16.60 17.53
CA ALA A 392 -12.20 -17.06 18.30
C ALA A 392 -13.46 -17.27 17.41
N LYS A 393 -13.55 -16.55 16.29
CA LYS A 393 -14.62 -16.69 15.29
C LYS A 393 -14.34 -17.81 14.27
N LEU A 394 -13.08 -18.22 14.11
CA LEU A 394 -12.64 -19.17 13.09
C LEU A 394 -12.14 -20.48 13.74
N ARG A 395 -13.05 -21.31 14.25
CA ARG A 395 -12.69 -22.50 15.06
C ARG A 395 -12.04 -23.66 14.30
N ARG A 396 -12.03 -23.63 12.97
CA ARG A 396 -11.54 -24.73 12.11
C ARG A 396 -10.36 -24.33 11.23
N VAL A 397 -9.74 -23.18 11.51
CA VAL A 397 -8.58 -22.70 10.76
C VAL A 397 -7.33 -22.83 11.62
N ASP A 398 -6.18 -22.97 10.97
CA ASP A 398 -4.89 -22.95 11.64
C ASP A 398 -4.57 -21.52 12.15
N ILE A 399 -4.26 -21.43 13.45
CA ILE A 399 -3.96 -20.18 14.16
C ILE A 399 -2.45 -19.89 14.22
N THR A 400 -1.61 -20.76 13.66
CA THR A 400 -0.16 -20.53 13.61
C THR A 400 0.17 -19.33 12.72
N LEU A 401 1.06 -18.47 13.20
CA LEU A 401 1.57 -17.32 12.45
C LEU A 401 2.61 -17.77 11.43
N GLY A 402 2.60 -17.13 10.27
CA GLY A 402 3.50 -17.45 9.17
C GLY A 402 3.60 -16.28 8.19
N PRO A 403 4.04 -16.54 6.95
CA PRO A 403 4.25 -15.49 5.96
C PRO A 403 2.95 -14.93 5.36
N GLU A 404 1.80 -15.56 5.61
CA GLU A 404 0.47 -15.04 5.22
C GLU A 404 -0.18 -14.29 6.40
N MET A 405 -0.69 -13.08 6.13
CA MET A 405 -1.38 -12.25 7.13
C MET A 405 -2.75 -12.81 7.53
N LYS A 406 -3.07 -12.79 8.83
CA LYS A 406 -4.33 -13.28 9.40
C LYS A 406 -5.01 -12.28 10.34
N SER A 407 -4.32 -11.25 10.79
CA SER A 407 -4.86 -10.20 11.66
C SER A 407 -5.94 -9.38 10.96
N THR A 408 -6.89 -8.90 11.77
CA THR A 408 -8.08 -8.15 11.31
C THR A 408 -8.08 -6.69 11.78
N GLY A 409 -7.08 -6.29 12.57
CA GLY A 409 -6.93 -4.95 13.11
C GLY A 409 -5.72 -4.86 14.02
N GLU A 410 -5.57 -3.71 14.68
CA GLU A 410 -4.43 -3.41 15.53
C GLU A 410 -4.82 -2.51 16.70
N VAL A 411 -4.03 -2.58 17.77
CA VAL A 411 -4.08 -1.64 18.89
C VAL A 411 -2.70 -1.03 19.09
N MET A 412 -2.69 0.17 19.67
CA MET A 412 -1.47 0.91 20.00
C MET A 412 -1.41 1.10 21.51
N GLY A 413 -0.28 0.74 22.11
CA GLY A 413 0.04 1.04 23.50
C GLY A 413 1.31 1.88 23.63
N LYS A 414 1.43 2.58 24.77
CA LYS A 414 2.52 3.53 25.06
C LYS A 414 2.93 3.39 26.52
N ASP A 415 4.23 3.22 26.78
CA ASP A 415 4.81 3.33 28.12
C ASP A 415 6.26 3.83 28.03
N VAL A 416 6.98 3.86 29.15
CA VAL A 416 8.41 4.16 29.24
C VAL A 416 9.24 2.92 28.89
N THR A 417 8.71 1.70 29.08
CA THR A 417 9.42 0.45 28.78
C THR A 417 8.62 -0.49 27.89
N ILE A 418 9.33 -1.31 27.11
CA ILE A 418 8.75 -2.28 26.18
C ILE A 418 7.89 -3.33 26.89
N GLU A 419 8.16 -3.69 28.14
CA GLU A 419 7.39 -4.72 28.85
C GLU A 419 5.99 -4.24 29.25
N LYS A 420 5.80 -2.92 29.38
CA LYS A 420 4.54 -2.32 29.81
C LYS A 420 3.74 -1.75 28.66
N ALA A 421 4.40 -1.28 27.60
CA ALA A 421 3.76 -0.67 26.46
C ALA A 421 2.71 -1.54 25.72
N PRO A 422 2.79 -2.89 25.67
CA PRO A 422 1.76 -3.73 25.05
C PRO A 422 0.49 -3.95 25.88
N ILE A 423 0.48 -3.49 27.15
CA ILE A 423 -0.63 -3.63 28.10
C ILE A 423 -1.51 -2.38 28.03
#